data_AF-A0A8B8M887-F1
#
_entry.id   AF-A0A8B8M887-F1
#
_cell.length_a   1.000
_cell.length_b   1.000
_cell.length_c   1.000
_cell.angle_alpha   90.00
_cell.angle_beta   90.00
_cell.angle_gamma   90.00
#
_symmetry.space_group_name_H-M   'P 1'
#
loop_
_entity.id
_entity.type
_entity.pdbx_description
1 polymer ?
#
loop_
_entity_poly.entity_id
_entity_poly.type
_entity_poly.pdbx_seq_one_letter_code
_entity_poly.pdbx_strand_id
1 'polypeptide(L)'
;MGSPPQNSDLTFPPADAVGELNPGNNTQVQVDPVSSEVAASKEMKEQTEAKQKKKEREKNEALETLKSAIIISGIVVALAGAAFAITKKLREK
;
A
#
# COMPACT_ATOMS: atom_id res chain seq x y z
N MET A 1 52.51 -27.95 14.57
CA MET A 1 52.28 -27.05 15.73
C MET A 1 51.36 -25.94 15.26
N GLY A 2 50.06 -26.06 15.54
CA GLY A 2 49.06 -25.06 15.15
C GLY A 2 48.97 -23.97 16.22
N SER A 3 48.84 -22.73 15.77
CA SER A 3 48.69 -21.55 16.64
C SER A 3 47.47 -21.68 17.56
N PRO A 4 47.54 -21.25 18.83
CA PRO A 4 46.39 -21.31 19.73
C PRO A 4 45.28 -20.35 19.27
N PRO A 5 44.00 -20.68 19.53
CA PRO A 5 42.88 -19.80 19.20
C PRO A 5 43.01 -18.49 19.99
N GLN A 6 42.96 -17.37 19.29
CA GLN A 6 42.85 -16.06 19.93
C GLN A 6 41.51 -16.02 20.64
N ASN A 7 41.56 -16.05 21.97
CA ASN A 7 40.40 -15.83 22.81
C ASN A 7 39.89 -14.42 22.48
N SER A 8 38.85 -14.34 21.65
CA SER A 8 38.06 -13.13 21.49
C SER A 8 37.54 -12.79 22.87
N ASP A 9 38.07 -11.72 23.43
CA ASP A 9 37.80 -11.15 24.74
C ASP A 9 36.30 -11.28 25.07
N LEU A 10 35.92 -12.32 25.85
CA LEU A 10 34.56 -12.59 26.32
C LEU A 10 34.22 -11.67 27.51
N THR A 11 34.73 -10.45 27.48
CA THR A 11 34.51 -9.44 28.51
C THR A 11 33.32 -8.62 28.06
N PHE A 12 32.24 -8.65 28.85
CA PHE A 12 31.11 -7.76 28.62
C PHE A 12 31.62 -6.31 28.64
N PRO A 13 31.17 -5.46 27.70
CA PRO A 13 31.55 -4.06 27.72
C PRO A 13 31.16 -3.46 29.08
N PRO A 14 32.03 -2.62 29.66
CA PRO A 14 31.73 -1.99 30.95
C PRO A 14 30.43 -1.19 30.83
N ALA A 15 29.51 -1.39 31.77
CA ALA A 15 28.27 -0.63 31.83
C ALA A 15 28.57 0.85 32.07
N ASP A 16 27.96 1.73 31.28
CA ASP A 16 28.07 3.18 31.50
C ASP A 16 27.09 3.59 32.60
N ALA A 17 27.52 3.41 33.85
CA ALA A 17 26.72 3.76 35.01
C ALA A 17 26.31 5.24 35.03
N VAL A 18 27.14 6.14 34.48
CA VAL A 18 26.86 7.59 34.49
C VAL A 18 25.79 7.94 33.46
N GLY A 19 25.89 7.37 32.26
CA GLY A 19 24.85 7.43 31.24
C GLY A 19 23.55 6.81 31.76
N GLU A 20 23.57 5.56 32.18
CA GLU A 20 22.36 4.82 32.57
C GLU A 20 21.62 5.43 33.78
N LEU A 21 22.34 6.02 34.75
CA LEU A 21 21.74 6.72 35.90
C LEU A 21 21.10 8.07 35.53
N ASN A 22 21.44 8.64 34.37
CA ASN A 22 20.97 9.96 33.92
C ASN A 22 20.38 9.86 32.51
N PRO A 23 19.18 9.28 32.34
CA PRO A 23 18.56 9.09 31.03
C PRO A 23 18.35 10.40 30.25
N GLY A 24 18.28 11.55 30.93
CA GLY A 24 18.18 12.87 30.30
C GLY A 24 19.46 13.38 29.61
N ASN A 25 20.61 12.78 29.88
CA ASN A 25 21.91 13.18 29.30
C ASN A 25 22.33 12.28 28.12
N ASN A 26 21.64 11.16 27.89
CA ASN A 26 21.89 10.27 26.75
C ASN A 26 21.05 10.67 25.55
N THR A 27 21.50 11.70 24.84
CA THR A 27 20.79 12.18 23.64
C THR A 27 20.93 11.22 22.45
N GLN A 28 21.86 10.24 22.52
CA GLN A 28 22.20 9.36 21.41
C GLN A 28 21.94 7.89 21.77
N VAL A 29 20.69 7.46 21.56
CA VAL A 29 20.33 6.04 21.59
C VAL A 29 20.95 5.38 20.36
N GLN A 30 21.99 4.57 20.57
CA GLN A 30 22.58 3.75 19.49
C GLN A 30 21.59 2.64 19.13
N VAL A 31 20.72 2.93 18.16
CA VAL A 31 19.87 1.91 17.55
C VAL A 31 20.74 1.05 16.62
N ASP A 32 20.58 -0.26 16.70
CA ASP A 32 21.23 -1.20 15.79
C ASP A 32 20.86 -0.84 14.33
N PRO A 33 21.85 -0.62 13.44
CA PRO A 33 21.61 -0.27 12.04
C PRO A 33 20.63 -1.22 11.33
N VAL A 34 20.66 -2.50 11.69
CA VAL A 34 19.78 -3.53 11.11
C VAL A 34 18.31 -3.26 11.45
N SER A 35 18.01 -2.80 12.67
CA SER A 35 16.65 -2.45 13.07
C SER A 35 16.11 -1.22 12.33
N SER A 36 16.97 -0.25 12.02
CA SER A 36 16.58 0.94 11.24
C SER A 36 16.25 0.60 9.79
N GLU A 37 17.03 -0.30 9.18
CA GLU A 37 16.79 -0.75 7.80
C GLU A 37 15.51 -1.59 7.69
N VAL A 38 15.22 -2.43 8.68
CA VAL A 38 13.97 -3.22 8.74
C VAL A 38 12.76 -2.32 8.94
N ALA A 39 12.86 -1.29 9.78
CA ALA A 39 11.78 -0.31 9.99
C ALA A 39 11.49 0.48 8.70
N ALA A 40 12.52 1.00 8.03
CA ALA A 40 12.37 1.71 6.76
C ALA A 40 11.80 0.80 5.65
N SER A 41 12.27 -0.45 5.58
CA SER A 41 11.76 -1.43 4.62
C SER A 41 10.29 -1.79 4.85
N LYS A 42 9.87 -1.83 6.13
CA LYS A 42 8.48 -2.10 6.50
C LYS A 42 7.57 -0.94 6.10
N GLU A 43 7.97 0.30 6.39
CA GLU A 43 7.23 1.49 5.98
C GLU A 43 7.08 1.58 4.46
N MET A 44 8.16 1.31 3.71
CA MET A 44 8.13 1.29 2.25
C MET A 44 7.17 0.22 1.71
N LYS A 45 7.18 -0.99 2.27
CA LYS A 45 6.24 -2.06 1.89
C LYS A 45 4.79 -1.64 2.14
N GLU A 46 4.49 -1.09 3.31
CA GLU A 46 3.14 -0.69 3.70
C GLU A 46 2.58 0.40 2.78
N GLN A 47 3.40 1.39 2.41
CA GLN A 47 3.02 2.42 1.43
C GLN A 47 2.78 1.83 0.04
N THR A 48 3.56 0.83 -0.36
CA THR A 48 3.44 0.20 -1.68
C THR A 48 2.17 -0.65 -1.78
N GLU A 49 1.87 -1.43 -0.74
CA GLU A 49 0.65 -2.22 -0.62
C GLU A 49 -0.61 -1.33 -0.60
N ALA A 50 -0.56 -0.21 0.14
CA ALA A 50 -1.66 0.75 0.16
C ALA A 50 -1.91 1.39 -1.23
N LYS A 51 -0.85 1.71 -1.98
CA LYS A 51 -0.96 2.23 -3.35
C LYS A 51 -1.51 1.18 -4.32
N GLN A 52 -1.07 -0.07 -4.22
CA GLN A 52 -1.59 -1.16 -5.04
C GLN A 52 -3.08 -1.40 -4.78
N LYS A 53 -3.49 -1.44 -3.50
CA LYS A 53 -4.88 -1.64 -3.10
C LYS A 53 -5.80 -0.51 -3.58
N LYS A 54 -5.33 0.75 -3.58
CA LYS A 54 -6.06 1.87 -4.18
C LYS A 54 -6.22 1.70 -5.70
N LYS A 55 -5.12 1.38 -6.40
CA LYS A 55 -5.13 1.19 -7.85
C LYS A 55 -6.03 0.03 -8.30
N GLU A 56 -6.14 -1.03 -7.49
CA GLU A 56 -7.03 -2.15 -7.77
C GLU A 56 -8.51 -1.77 -7.59
N ARG A 57 -8.84 -1.01 -6.53
CA ARG A 57 -10.19 -0.48 -6.33
C ARG A 57 -10.62 0.44 -7.47
N GLU A 58 -9.76 1.36 -7.88
CA GLU A 58 -10.03 2.27 -9.02
C GLU A 58 -10.29 1.51 -10.33
N LYS A 59 -9.53 0.44 -10.59
CA LYS A 59 -9.76 -0.41 -11.76
C LYS A 59 -11.11 -1.13 -11.70
N ASN A 60 -11.46 -1.68 -10.54
CA ASN A 60 -12.71 -2.40 -10.37
C ASN A 60 -13.91 -1.44 -10.53
N GLU A 61 -13.84 -0.25 -9.94
CA GLU A 61 -14.85 0.79 -10.07
C GLU A 61 -15.02 1.27 -11.53
N ALA A 62 -13.92 1.42 -12.27
CA ALA A 62 -13.97 1.77 -13.69
C ALA A 62 -14.67 0.69 -14.53
N LEU A 63 -14.41 -0.60 -14.25
CA LEU A 63 -15.05 -1.71 -14.95
C LEU A 63 -16.54 -1.82 -14.61
N GLU A 64 -16.92 -1.61 -13.36
CA GLU A 64 -18.33 -1.56 -12.94
C GLU A 64 -19.08 -0.39 -13.58
N THR A 65 -18.43 0.78 -13.64
CA THR A 65 -18.98 1.97 -14.31
C THR A 65 -19.18 1.72 -15.80
N LEU A 66 -18.19 1.11 -16.47
CA LEU A 66 -18.30 0.75 -17.89
C LEU A 66 -19.44 -0.25 -18.14
N LYS A 67 -19.57 -1.29 -17.31
CA LYS A 67 -20.66 -2.26 -17.41
C LYS A 67 -22.03 -1.59 -17.25
N SER A 68 -22.16 -0.70 -16.27
CA SER A 68 -23.38 0.07 -16.04
C SER A 68 -23.72 0.98 -17.22
N ALA A 69 -22.72 1.69 -17.76
CA ALA A 69 -22.89 2.57 -18.91
C ALA A 69 -23.39 1.83 -20.16
N ILE A 70 -22.88 0.63 -20.43
CA ILE A 70 -23.35 -0.20 -21.56
C ILE A 70 -24.82 -0.59 -21.37
N ILE A 71 -25.22 -1.00 -20.16
CA ILE A 71 -26.62 -1.37 -19.88
C ILE A 71 -27.55 -0.16 -20.05
N ILE A 72 -27.19 0.97 -19.46
CA ILE A 72 -27.99 2.20 -19.52
C ILE A 72 -28.11 2.69 -20.98
N SER A 73 -27.01 2.67 -21.74
CA SER A 73 -27.04 3.07 -23.15
C SER A 73 -27.95 2.18 -24.00
N GLY A 74 -27.97 0.86 -23.75
CA GLY A 74 -28.89 -0.06 -24.42
C GLY A 74 -30.36 0.27 -24.16
N ILE A 75 -30.71 0.60 -22.91
CA ILE A 75 -32.10 0.96 -22.53
C ILE A 75 -32.54 2.23 -23.26
N VAL A 76 -31.70 3.26 -23.31
CA VAL A 76 -32.02 4.53 -23.99
C VAL A 76 -32.28 4.32 -25.48
N VAL A 77 -31.43 3.53 -26.15
CA VAL A 77 -31.61 3.20 -27.58
C VAL A 77 -32.92 2.43 -27.81
N ALA A 78 -33.24 1.47 -26.95
CA ALA A 78 -34.49 0.71 -27.05
C ALA A 78 -35.73 1.60 -26.87
N LEU A 79 -35.72 2.51 -25.89
CA LEU A 79 -36.80 3.47 -25.67
C LEU A 79 -36.98 4.41 -26.86
N ALA A 80 -35.88 4.95 -27.40
CA ALA A 80 -35.91 5.79 -28.59
C ALA A 80 -36.46 5.03 -29.81
N GLY A 81 -36.03 3.78 -30.01
CA GLY A 81 -36.52 2.91 -31.07
C GLY A 81 -38.02 2.60 -30.96
N ALA A 82 -38.49 2.31 -29.73
CA ALA A 82 -39.91 2.06 -29.48
C ALA A 82 -40.77 3.30 -29.74
N ALA A 83 -40.35 4.47 -29.22
CA ALA A 83 -41.04 5.73 -29.46
C ALA A 83 -41.06 6.09 -30.96
N PHE A 84 -39.94 5.89 -31.66
CA PHE A 84 -39.84 6.12 -33.10
C PHE A 84 -40.77 5.19 -33.90
N ALA A 85 -40.86 3.91 -33.53
CA ALA A 85 -41.74 2.97 -34.19
C ALA A 85 -43.23 3.34 -34.00
N ILE A 86 -43.62 3.74 -32.78
CA ILE A 86 -45.00 4.16 -32.48
C ILE A 86 -45.35 5.43 -33.24
N THR A 87 -44.48 6.45 -33.20
CA THR A 87 -44.71 7.73 -33.87
C THR A 87 -44.72 7.60 -35.39
N LYS A 88 -43.85 6.77 -35.97
CA LYS A 88 -43.87 6.46 -37.41
C LYS A 88 -45.19 5.79 -37.81
N LYS A 89 -45.66 4.81 -37.05
CA LYS A 89 -46.93 4.10 -37.31
C LYS A 89 -48.15 5.02 -37.22
N LEU A 90 -48.09 6.07 -36.40
CA LEU A 90 -49.15 7.09 -36.30
C LEU A 90 -49.12 8.11 -37.45
N ARG A 91 -47.97 8.38 -38.06
CA ARG A 91 -47.79 9.38 -39.13
C ARG A 91 -48.17 8.86 -40.54
N GLU A 92 -48.24 7.54 -40.71
CA GLU A 92 -48.65 6.88 -41.96
C GLU A 92 -50.18 6.63 -42.05
N LYS A 93 -50.97 7.09 -41.07
CA LYS A 93 -52.45 7.16 -41.13
C LYS A 93 -52.90 8.59 -41.36
#